data_AF-A0A3R9MY15-F1
#
_entry.id   AF-A0A3R9MY15-F1
#
_cell.length_a   1.000
_cell.length_b   1.000
_cell.length_c   1.000
_cell.angle_alpha   90.00
_cell.angle_beta   90.00
_cell.angle_gamma   90.00
#
_symmetry.space_group_name_H-M   'P 1'
#
loop_
_entity.id
_entity.type
_entity.pdbx_description
1 polymer ?
#
loop_
_entity_poly.entity_id
_entity_poly.type
_entity_poly.pdbx_seq_one_letter_code
_entity_poly.pdbx_strand_id
1 'polypeptide(L)'
;MLEALVAMAVFAAIASLLLGQISQSRQEQTRLLQEEEVLRVARMAMQTGQENLTVNGITVRQVKTDQQLIVYHQEEKVLSVKKR
;
A
#
# COMPACT_ATOMS: atom_id res chain seq x y z
N MET A 1 15.44 -6.36 46.27
CA MET A 1 14.71 -7.42 45.52
C MET A 1 13.47 -6.84 44.84
N LEU A 2 12.70 -6.00 45.53
CA LEU A 2 11.55 -5.29 44.96
C LEU A 2 11.97 -4.30 43.86
N GLU A 3 13.13 -3.66 43.98
CA GLU A 3 13.66 -2.71 43.01
C GLU A 3 13.90 -3.36 41.63
N ALA A 4 14.45 -4.57 41.62
CA ALA A 4 14.68 -5.33 40.39
C ALA A 4 13.36 -5.77 39.73
N LEU A 5 12.35 -6.12 40.54
CA LEU A 5 11.01 -6.47 40.05
C LEU A 5 10.31 -5.26 39.40
N VAL A 6 10.39 -4.10 40.04
CA VAL A 6 9.82 -2.86 39.50
C VAL A 6 10.53 -2.46 38.20
N ALA A 7 11.87 -2.52 38.17
CA ALA A 7 12.64 -2.23 36.97
C ALA A 7 12.27 -3.18 35.81
N MET A 8 12.12 -4.47 36.09
CA MET A 8 11.70 -5.46 35.09
C MET A 8 10.29 -5.20 34.57
N ALA A 9 9.34 -4.84 35.45
CA ALA A 9 7.96 -4.53 35.05
C ALA A 9 7.90 -3.29 34.14
N VAL A 10 8.64 -2.24 34.47
CA VAL A 10 8.74 -1.02 33.65
C VAL A 10 9.39 -1.34 32.30
N PHE A 11 10.48 -2.11 32.31
CA PHE A 11 11.15 -2.53 31.08
C PHE A 11 10.21 -3.34 30.17
N ALA A 12 9.52 -4.34 30.73
CA ALA A 12 8.59 -5.17 29.98
C ALA A 12 7.42 -4.34 29.41
N ALA A 13 6.91 -3.36 30.17
CA ALA A 13 5.87 -2.45 29.70
C ALA A 13 6.36 -1.60 28.51
N ILE A 14 7.54 -0.99 28.61
CA ILE A 14 8.12 -0.19 27.52
C ILE A 14 8.39 -1.06 26.30
N ALA A 15 9.02 -2.23 26.48
CA ALA A 15 9.30 -3.16 25.39
C ALA A 15 8.02 -3.60 24.66
N SER A 16 6.94 -3.86 25.41
CA SER A 16 5.65 -4.25 24.84
C SER A 16 5.02 -3.12 24.02
N LEU A 17 5.09 -1.87 24.51
CA LEU A 17 4.62 -0.69 23.78
C LEU A 17 5.40 -0.49 22.48
N LEU A 18 6.74 -0.55 22.55
CA LEU A 18 7.60 -0.41 21.37
C LEU A 18 7.34 -1.51 20.35
N LEU A 19 7.22 -2.77 20.78
CA LEU A 19 6.95 -3.89 19.89
C LEU A 19 5.57 -3.74 19.21
N GLY A 20 4.56 -3.29 19.96
CA GLY A 20 3.24 -2.98 19.42
C GLY A 20 3.30 -1.92 18.33
N GLN A 21 4.02 -0.82 18.57
CA GLN A 21 4.20 0.25 17.58
C GLN A 21 4.97 -0.22 16.33
N ILE A 22 6.03 -1.02 16.50
CA ILE A 22 6.80 -1.59 15.37
C ILE A 22 5.91 -2.51 14.54
N SER A 23 5.09 -3.34 15.18
CA SER A 23 4.17 -4.22 14.47
C SER A 23 3.15 -3.42 13.64
N GLN A 24 2.53 -2.40 14.24
CA GLN A 24 1.58 -1.52 13.55
C GLN A 24 2.25 -0.78 12.38
N SER A 25 3.45 -0.22 12.61
CA SER A 25 4.22 0.47 11.59
C SER A 25 4.55 -0.45 10.40
N ARG A 26 4.94 -1.70 10.65
CA ARG A 26 5.22 -2.68 9.58
C ARG A 26 3.98 -3.05 8.78
N GLN A 27 2.83 -3.20 9.44
CA GLN A 27 1.57 -3.48 8.75
C GLN A 27 1.20 -2.31 7.82
N GLU A 28 1.33 -1.08 8.33
CA GLU A 28 1.07 0.12 7.57
C GLU A 28 2.02 0.29 6.38
N GLN A 29 3.33 0.08 6.59
CA GLN A 29 4.32 0.08 5.50
C GLN A 29 3.99 -0.95 4.43
N THR A 30 3.56 -2.15 4.84
CA THR A 30 3.17 -3.20 3.89
C THR A 30 1.97 -2.77 3.05
N ARG A 31 0.96 -2.15 3.68
CA ARG A 31 -0.22 -1.62 2.99
C ARG A 31 0.17 -0.52 2.00
N LEU A 32 1.01 0.43 2.42
CA LEU A 32 1.48 1.51 1.55
C LEU A 32 2.26 0.98 0.34
N LEU A 33 3.14 -0.01 0.54
CA LEU A 33 3.88 -0.64 -0.56
C LEU A 33 2.94 -1.34 -1.56
N GLN A 34 1.86 -1.98 -1.09
CA GLN A 34 0.85 -2.57 -1.96
C GLN A 34 0.11 -1.50 -2.78
N GLU A 35 -0.29 -0.40 -2.15
CA GLU A 35 -0.94 0.72 -2.83
C GLU A 35 -0.02 1.39 -3.86
N GLU A 36 1.26 1.59 -3.53
CA GLU A 36 2.27 2.10 -4.46
C GLU A 36 2.47 1.16 -5.65
N GLU A 37 2.50 -0.15 -5.42
CA GLU A 37 2.65 -1.12 -6.50
C GLU A 37 1.43 -1.10 -7.43
N VAL A 38 0.20 -1.02 -6.91
CA VAL A 38 -1.01 -0.88 -7.73
C VAL A 38 -0.94 0.38 -8.61
N LEU A 39 -0.51 1.51 -8.04
CA LEU A 39 -0.33 2.75 -8.80
C LEU A 39 0.78 2.63 -9.85
N ARG A 40 1.86 1.91 -9.55
CA ARG A 40 2.95 1.65 -10.48
C ARG A 40 2.46 0.84 -11.67
N VAL A 41 1.74 -0.26 -11.44
CA VAL A 41 1.14 -1.08 -12.51
C VAL A 41 0.12 -0.26 -13.31
N ALA A 42 -0.71 0.55 -12.65
CA ALA A 42 -1.64 1.43 -13.32
C ALA A 42 -0.94 2.43 -14.27
N ARG A 43 0.17 3.04 -13.83
CA ARG A 43 0.99 3.90 -14.68
C ARG A 43 1.60 3.15 -15.85
N MET A 44 2.11 1.95 -15.64
CA MET A 44 2.66 1.11 -16.70
C MET A 44 1.59 0.75 -17.75
N ALA A 45 0.36 0.43 -17.32
CA ALA A 45 -0.76 0.19 -18.24
C ALA A 45 -1.09 1.43 -19.08
N MET A 46 -1.01 2.63 -18.49
CA MET A 46 -1.14 3.90 -19.23
C MET A 46 -0.03 4.14 -20.24
N GLN A 47 1.23 3.91 -19.84
CA GLN A 47 2.38 4.15 -20.70
C GLN A 47 2.46 3.16 -21.87
N THR A 48 2.14 1.89 -21.61
CA THR A 48 2.15 0.83 -22.63
C THR A 48 0.87 0.80 -23.46
N GLY A 49 -0.18 1.50 -23.02
CA GLY A 49 -1.49 1.53 -23.68
C GLY A 49 -2.26 0.21 -23.62
N GLN A 50 -1.83 -0.73 -22.76
CA GLN A 50 -2.47 -2.03 -22.58
C GLN A 50 -3.78 -1.87 -21.80
N GLU A 51 -4.85 -2.47 -22.32
CA GLU A 51 -6.17 -2.42 -21.68
C GLU A 51 -6.20 -3.24 -20.38
N ASN A 52 -5.55 -4.40 -20.36
CA ASN A 52 -5.40 -5.21 -19.16
C ASN A 52 -3.90 -5.48 -18.97
N LEU A 53 -3.37 -5.16 -17.79
CA LEU A 53 -1.98 -5.41 -17.44
C LEU A 53 -1.91 -6.14 -16.11
N THR A 54 -1.17 -7.24 -16.08
CA THR A 54 -0.88 -7.99 -14.86
C THR A 54 0.62 -7.98 -14.59
N VAL A 55 1.03 -7.46 -13.44
CA VAL A 55 2.43 -7.46 -13.00
C VAL A 55 2.47 -7.84 -11.53
N ASN A 56 3.35 -8.78 -11.16
CA ASN A 56 3.51 -9.24 -9.77
C ASN A 56 2.18 -9.69 -9.11
N GLY A 57 1.26 -10.27 -9.89
CA GLY A 57 -0.06 -10.70 -9.42
C GLY A 57 -1.10 -9.58 -9.30
N ILE A 58 -0.73 -8.33 -9.51
CA ILE A 58 -1.66 -7.18 -9.54
C ILE A 58 -2.17 -7.00 -10.95
N THR A 59 -3.50 -7.08 -11.09
CA THR A 59 -4.20 -6.91 -12.38
C THR A 59 -4.92 -5.57 -12.41
N VAL A 60 -4.60 -4.73 -13.38
CA VAL A 60 -5.28 -3.45 -13.60
C VAL A 60 -5.94 -3.43 -14.97
N ARG A 61 -7.08 -2.74 -15.06
CA ARG A 61 -7.83 -2.51 -16.29
C ARG A 61 -7.89 -1.04 -16.62
N GLN A 62 -7.35 -0.69 -17.77
CA GLN A 62 -7.46 0.64 -18.36
C GLN A 62 -8.75 0.75 -19.18
N VAL A 63 -9.41 1.89 -19.08
CA VAL A 63 -10.55 2.28 -19.89
C VAL A 63 -10.26 3.64 -20.52
N LYS A 64 -10.35 3.71 -21.85
CA LYS A 64 -10.23 4.94 -22.63
C LYS A 64 -11.63 5.52 -22.83
N THR A 65 -11.83 6.77 -22.43
CA THR A 65 -13.01 7.55 -22.80
C THR A 65 -12.59 8.69 -23.73
N ASP A 66 -13.55 9.39 -24.32
CA ASP A 66 -13.26 10.51 -25.24
C ASP A 66 -12.48 11.63 -24.56
N GLN A 67 -12.65 11.80 -23.24
CA GLN A 67 -12.06 12.89 -22.47
C GLN A 67 -10.94 12.44 -21.53
N GLN A 68 -10.89 11.16 -21.15
CA GLN A 68 -10.01 10.69 -20.07
C GLN A 68 -9.47 9.27 -20.30
N LEU A 69 -8.39 8.98 -19.60
CA LEU A 69 -7.84 7.64 -19.41
C LEU A 69 -8.02 7.28 -17.94
N ILE A 70 -8.73 6.18 -17.66
CA ILE A 70 -9.03 5.74 -16.29
C ILE A 70 -8.46 4.34 -16.11
N VAL A 71 -7.83 4.07 -14.97
CA VAL A 71 -7.35 2.74 -14.61
C VAL A 71 -8.05 2.26 -13.34
N TYR A 72 -8.48 1.01 -13.37
CA TYR A 72 -9.18 0.32 -12.31
C TYR A 72 -8.37 -0.85 -11.78
N HIS A 73 -8.49 -1.12 -10.49
CA HIS A 73 -8.02 -2.33 -9.81
C HIS A 73 -9.17 -2.85 -8.96
N GLN A 74 -9.60 -4.10 -9.15
CA GLN A 74 -10.72 -4.69 -8.40
C GLN A 74 -11.97 -3.79 -8.36
N GLU A 75 -12.35 -3.25 -9.53
CA GLU A 75 -13.48 -2.30 -9.72
C GLU A 75 -13.29 -0.90 -9.11
N GLU A 76 -12.27 -0.69 -8.29
CA GLU A 76 -11.94 0.63 -7.76
C GLU A 76 -11.09 1.44 -8.75
N LYS A 77 -11.42 2.72 -8.87
CA LYS A 77 -10.66 3.66 -9.69
C LYS A 77 -9.38 4.07 -8.96
N VAL A 78 -8.23 3.68 -9.50
CA VAL A 78 -6.92 3.96 -8.90
C VAL A 78 -6.17 5.12 -9.56
N LEU A 79 -6.45 5.40 -10.85
CA LEU A 79 -5.78 6.47 -11.57
C LEU A 79 -6.67 7.07 -12.67
N SER A 80 -6.56 8.37 -12.90
CA SER A 80 -7.34 9.12 -13.91
C SER A 80 -6.48 10.22 -14.51
N VAL A 81 -6.42 10.30 -15.84
CA VAL A 81 -5.71 11.37 -16.55
C VAL A 81 -6.65 11.97 -17.59
N LYS A 82 -6.76 13.29 -17.65
CA LYS A 82 -7.51 13.98 -18.72
C LYS A 82 -6.67 14.06 -19.99
N LYS A 83 -7.28 13.82 -21.15
CA LYS A 83 -6.66 14.11 -22.44
C LYS A 83 -6.50 15.64 -22.56
N ARG A 84 -5.31 16.10 -22.92
CA ARG A 84 -5.04 17.51 -23.26
C ARG A 84 -5.38 17.76 -24.71
#